data_AF-A0A916I8E8-F1
#
_entry.id   AF-A0A916I8E8-F1
#
_cell.length_a   1.000
_cell.length_b   1.000
_cell.length_c   1.000
_cell.angle_alpha   90.00
_cell.angle_beta   90.00
_cell.angle_gamma   90.00
#
_symmetry.space_group_name_H-M   'P 1'
#
loop_
_entity.id
_entity.type
_entity.pdbx_description
1 polymer ?
#
loop_
_entity_poly.entity_id
_entity_poly.type
_entity_poly.pdbx_seq_one_letter_code
_entity_poly.pdbx_strand_id
1 'polypeptide(L)'
;MKRLDRTTFWLVLALWVALISGCGTAAHAPRAITLDGIVVDGRVARADETGLVRINRDGAWIEARVPTVLQPGDWVMTGPNAQALIRYPSGSEVYMRAGTRGRVGSFSELVGEVFVKIRGLFAVQTTFVKAGAEGTAYSVRATQAGDYAVVVFDGTVRLSSLADAWPALTLPAGTMGAGRPQAPPQARPAPPEELAHTRAWVEPMERLLPAPRSSSLGPALAVAALVAIVAASASGSDDLAAPTGLAPAGATPQQAARPRSCTSLVLAWRPVDGARDYVVTLQSLNAPARAAAAAAAAPATTRTTRSASLGMPAGLYGLYRWHVQARDARGKAGPASAPAHVYCPG
;
A
#
# COMPACT_ATOMS: atom_id res chain seq x y z
N MET A 1 -28.07 36.91 63.54
CA MET A 1 -27.69 35.52 63.21
C MET A 1 -28.92 34.78 62.71
N LYS A 2 -29.07 34.62 61.38
CA LYS A 2 -30.24 33.96 60.76
C LYS A 2 -30.00 32.44 60.75
N ARG A 3 -30.92 31.68 61.36
CA ARG A 3 -30.91 30.21 61.33
C ARG A 3 -31.15 29.76 59.90
N LEU A 4 -30.16 29.07 59.31
CA LEU A 4 -30.36 28.35 58.06
C LEU A 4 -31.22 27.10 58.34
N ASP A 5 -32.24 26.91 57.51
CA ASP A 5 -33.24 25.88 57.66
C ASP A 5 -32.66 24.48 57.39
N ARG A 6 -33.07 23.51 58.22
CA ARG A 6 -32.44 22.19 58.35
C ARG A 6 -32.72 21.29 57.14
N THR A 7 -33.71 21.66 56.34
CA THR A 7 -34.13 21.02 55.09
C THR A 7 -33.24 21.39 53.89
N THR A 8 -32.68 22.61 53.87
CA THR A 8 -31.79 23.04 52.78
C THR A 8 -30.42 22.38 52.84
N PHE A 9 -29.98 21.99 54.04
CA PHE A 9 -28.69 21.31 54.24
C PHE A 9 -28.68 19.87 53.68
N TRP A 10 -29.80 19.16 53.77
CA TRP A 10 -29.92 17.78 53.24
C TRP A 10 -30.03 17.73 51.71
N LEU A 11 -30.65 18.73 51.08
CA LEU A 11 -30.73 18.82 49.62
C LEU A 11 -29.38 19.15 48.96
N VAL A 12 -28.54 19.98 49.60
CA VAL A 12 -27.19 20.25 49.10
C VAL A 12 -26.28 19.03 49.29
N LEU A 13 -26.42 18.28 50.39
CA LEU A 13 -25.62 17.07 50.63
C LEU A 13 -25.97 15.93 49.65
N ALA A 14 -27.24 15.75 49.30
CA ALA A 14 -27.67 14.76 48.30
C ALA A 14 -27.16 15.10 46.87
N LEU A 15 -27.04 16.39 46.54
CA LEU A 15 -26.48 16.84 45.26
C LEU A 15 -24.95 16.64 45.17
N TRP A 16 -24.24 16.66 46.32
CA TRP A 16 -22.80 16.39 46.38
C TRP A 16 -22.44 14.90 46.35
N VAL A 17 -23.29 14.01 46.89
CA VAL A 17 -23.02 12.56 46.88
C VAL A 17 -23.24 11.94 45.49
N ALA A 18 -24.11 12.53 44.65
CA ALA A 18 -24.31 12.09 43.26
C ALA A 18 -23.15 12.43 42.30
N LEU A 19 -22.19 13.28 42.71
CA LEU A 19 -21.04 13.68 41.89
C LEU A 19 -19.77 12.84 42.13
N ILE A 20 -19.77 11.93 43.11
CA ILE A 20 -18.56 11.16 43.49
C ILE A 20 -18.60 9.71 42.99
N SER A 21 -19.74 9.21 42.49
CA SER A 21 -19.90 7.83 42.01
C SER A 21 -19.79 7.73 40.49
N GLY A 22 -18.59 7.99 39.96
CA GLY A 22 -18.36 7.98 38.51
C GLY A 22 -16.91 7.89 38.06
N CYS A 23 -16.00 7.30 38.84
CA CYS A 23 -14.70 6.85 38.30
C CYS A 23 -14.91 5.57 37.48
N GLY A 24 -15.62 5.67 36.37
CA GLY A 24 -15.46 4.72 35.27
C GLY A 24 -14.07 4.96 34.69
N THR A 25 -13.14 4.04 34.95
CA THR A 25 -11.85 4.04 34.27
C THR A 25 -12.11 3.92 32.77
N ALA A 26 -12.01 5.05 32.07
CA ALA A 26 -12.09 5.07 30.62
C ALA A 26 -11.05 4.06 30.09
N ALA A 27 -11.53 3.03 29.39
CA ALA A 27 -10.68 2.09 28.69
C ALA A 27 -9.75 2.90 27.78
N HIS A 28 -8.46 2.89 28.10
CA HIS A 28 -7.47 3.70 27.41
C HIS A 28 -7.36 3.22 25.96
N ALA A 29 -7.70 4.08 25.00
CA ALA A 29 -7.25 3.89 23.63
C ALA A 29 -5.71 3.78 23.64
N PRO A 30 -5.12 2.87 22.83
CA PRO A 30 -3.67 2.72 22.80
C PRO A 30 -3.02 4.06 22.45
N ARG A 31 -2.08 4.53 23.29
CA ARG A 31 -1.35 5.79 23.02
C ARG A 31 -0.20 5.60 22.02
N ALA A 32 0.12 4.35 21.68
CA ALA A 32 1.18 3.95 20.77
C ALA A 32 0.71 2.82 19.84
N ILE A 33 1.44 2.58 18.76
CA ILE A 33 1.20 1.40 17.92
C ILE A 33 1.70 0.18 18.68
N THR A 34 0.88 -0.85 18.84
CA THR A 34 1.24 -2.05 19.62
C THR A 34 1.05 -3.32 18.80
N LEU A 35 2.03 -4.23 18.91
CA LEU A 35 1.80 -5.64 18.66
C LEU A 35 1.01 -6.18 19.85
N ASP A 36 -0.29 -6.33 19.67
CA ASP A 36 -1.26 -6.55 20.74
C ASP A 36 -1.64 -8.02 20.92
N GLY A 37 -1.39 -8.85 19.91
CA GLY A 37 -1.68 -10.27 19.99
C GLY A 37 -0.94 -11.08 18.94
N ILE A 38 -0.63 -12.33 19.29
CA ILE A 38 -0.08 -13.33 18.39
C ILE A 38 -0.91 -14.59 18.55
N VAL A 39 -1.36 -15.16 17.44
CA VAL A 39 -2.05 -16.44 17.38
C VAL A 39 -1.18 -17.43 16.62
N VAL A 40 -1.01 -18.62 17.19
CA VAL A 40 -0.26 -19.72 16.60
C VAL A 40 -1.11 -20.97 16.70
N ASP A 41 -1.24 -21.70 15.59
CA ASP A 41 -2.01 -22.96 15.53
C ASP A 41 -3.44 -22.85 16.14
N GLY A 42 -4.11 -21.71 15.92
CA GLY A 42 -5.49 -21.48 16.37
C GLY A 42 -5.64 -21.14 17.86
N ARG A 43 -4.57 -20.82 18.58
CA ARG A 43 -4.59 -20.35 19.97
C ARG A 43 -3.74 -19.10 20.16
N VAL A 44 -4.00 -18.35 21.24
CA VAL A 44 -3.12 -17.25 21.62
C VAL A 44 -1.74 -17.82 22.00
N ALA A 45 -0.68 -17.18 21.50
CA ALA A 45 0.69 -17.56 21.80
C ALA A 45 1.03 -17.31 23.27
N ARG A 46 1.83 -18.19 23.86
CA ARG A 46 2.36 -18.02 25.20
C ARG A 46 3.55 -17.06 25.19
N ALA A 47 3.82 -16.46 26.34
CA ALA A 47 4.88 -15.47 26.47
C ALA A 47 6.29 -16.03 26.22
N ASP A 48 6.50 -17.34 26.39
CA ASP A 48 7.77 -18.05 26.24
C ASP A 48 8.05 -18.56 24.81
N GLU A 49 7.04 -18.58 23.94
CA GLU A 49 7.20 -19.00 22.54
C GLU A 49 8.02 -17.97 21.74
N THR A 50 8.96 -18.46 20.93
CA THR A 50 9.89 -17.64 20.14
C THR A 50 9.75 -17.94 18.65
N GLY A 51 10.28 -17.06 17.80
CA GLY A 51 10.25 -17.21 16.34
C GLY A 51 8.88 -16.94 15.72
N LEU A 52 7.93 -16.39 16.49
CA LEU A 52 6.56 -16.14 16.05
C LEU A 52 6.42 -14.81 15.31
N VAL A 53 7.00 -13.74 15.85
CA VAL A 53 7.01 -12.42 15.22
C VAL A 53 8.38 -11.78 15.44
N ARG A 54 8.95 -11.23 14.37
CA ARG A 54 10.22 -10.52 14.41
C ARG A 54 10.01 -9.08 13.98
N ILE A 55 10.69 -8.17 14.66
CA ILE A 55 10.70 -6.75 14.33
C ILE A 55 12.09 -6.36 13.84
N ASN A 56 12.22 -5.64 12.73
CA ASN A 56 13.46 -4.93 12.41
C ASN A 56 13.32 -3.48 12.89
N ARG A 57 14.11 -3.12 13.90
CA ARG A 57 14.23 -1.74 14.40
C ARG A 57 15.65 -1.28 14.18
N ASP A 58 15.81 -0.17 13.47
CA ASP A 58 17.11 0.44 13.19
C ASP A 58 18.14 -0.53 12.58
N GLY A 59 17.67 -1.44 11.72
CA GLY A 59 18.51 -2.45 11.05
C GLY A 59 18.69 -3.76 11.83
N ALA A 60 18.32 -3.82 13.11
CA ALA A 60 18.45 -5.01 13.94
C ALA A 60 17.14 -5.81 14.03
N TRP A 61 17.20 -7.11 13.75
CA TRP A 61 16.07 -8.02 13.94
C TRP A 61 15.98 -8.50 15.39
N ILE A 62 14.88 -8.17 16.07
CA ILE A 62 14.57 -8.58 17.43
C ILE A 62 13.33 -9.48 17.45
N GLU A 63 13.30 -10.43 18.36
CA GLU A 63 12.11 -11.22 18.66
C GLU A 63 11.07 -10.35 19.36
N ALA A 64 9.84 -10.34 18.85
CA ALA A 64 8.75 -9.55 19.41
C ALA A 64 7.89 -10.40 20.33
N ARG A 65 7.50 -9.84 21.48
CA ARG A 65 6.57 -10.46 22.43
C ARG A 65 5.35 -9.59 22.62
N VAL A 66 4.22 -10.16 23.00
CA VAL A 66 3.02 -9.36 23.26
C VAL A 66 3.01 -8.91 24.74
N PRO A 67 2.66 -7.64 25.04
CA PRO A 67 2.57 -6.52 24.12
C PRO A 67 3.95 -5.94 23.81
N THR A 68 4.21 -5.59 22.54
CA THR A 68 5.40 -4.81 22.15
C THR A 68 4.96 -3.49 21.53
N VAL A 69 5.55 -2.39 21.98
CA VAL A 69 5.36 -1.08 21.34
C VAL A 69 6.16 -1.04 20.04
N LEU A 70 5.46 -0.74 18.95
CA LEU A 70 6.00 -0.58 17.61
C LEU A 70 6.18 0.91 17.30
N GLN A 71 7.22 1.23 16.54
CA GLN A 71 7.52 2.56 16.05
C GLN A 71 7.16 2.66 14.56
N PRO A 72 6.66 3.81 14.08
CA PRO A 72 6.58 4.06 12.66
C PRO A 72 7.94 3.83 12.00
N GLY A 73 7.96 3.03 10.94
CA GLY A 73 9.19 2.65 10.24
C GLY A 73 9.77 1.29 10.63
N ASP A 74 9.34 0.68 11.74
CA ASP A 74 9.70 -0.70 12.09
C ASP A 74 9.24 -1.67 10.99
N TRP A 75 10.04 -2.68 10.66
CA TRP A 75 9.53 -3.84 9.92
C TRP A 75 8.93 -4.83 10.88
N VAL A 76 7.79 -5.41 10.55
CA VAL A 76 7.21 -6.55 11.27
C VAL A 76 7.12 -7.72 10.31
N MET A 77 7.49 -8.90 10.78
CA MET A 77 7.41 -10.15 10.04
C MET A 77 6.82 -11.25 10.93
N THR A 78 5.75 -11.88 10.47
CA THR A 78 5.17 -13.07 11.11
C THR A 78 5.88 -14.34 10.64
N GLY A 79 6.01 -15.30 11.55
CA GLY A 79 6.53 -16.64 11.27
C GLY A 79 5.58 -17.47 10.38
N PRO A 80 6.01 -18.67 9.97
CA PRO A 80 5.27 -19.50 9.00
C PRO A 80 3.91 -20.00 9.51
N ASN A 81 3.72 -20.10 10.83
CA ASN A 81 2.48 -20.56 11.46
C ASN A 81 1.87 -19.52 12.42
N ALA A 82 2.39 -18.29 12.41
CA ALA A 82 2.02 -17.25 13.36
C ALA A 82 1.21 -16.16 12.68
N GLN A 83 0.11 -15.73 13.30
CA GLN A 83 -0.66 -14.56 12.92
C GLN A 83 -0.46 -13.48 13.97
N ALA A 84 -0.53 -12.23 13.57
CA ALA A 84 -0.31 -11.10 14.48
C ALA A 84 -1.42 -10.06 14.37
N LEU A 85 -1.71 -9.40 15.49
CA LEU A 85 -2.60 -8.25 15.55
C LEU A 85 -1.80 -7.02 15.95
N ILE A 86 -1.80 -6.01 15.10
CA ILE A 86 -1.26 -4.69 15.38
C ILE A 86 -2.43 -3.74 15.62
N ARG A 87 -2.40 -3.01 16.74
CA ARG A 87 -3.37 -1.96 17.06
C ARG A 87 -2.72 -0.59 16.94
N TYR A 88 -3.44 0.33 16.32
CA TYR A 88 -3.03 1.72 16.16
C TYR A 88 -3.76 2.63 17.15
N PRO A 89 -3.17 3.77 17.53
CA PRO A 89 -3.83 4.75 18.39
C PRO A 89 -5.16 5.29 17.86
N SER A 90 -5.34 5.29 16.54
CA SER A 90 -6.60 5.68 15.90
C SER A 90 -7.75 4.71 16.18
N GLY A 91 -7.47 3.53 16.73
CA GLY A 91 -8.39 2.40 16.80
C GLY A 91 -8.38 1.52 15.54
N SER A 92 -7.50 1.79 14.58
CA SER A 92 -7.29 0.90 13.44
C SER A 92 -6.60 -0.39 13.89
N GLU A 93 -6.99 -1.50 13.28
CA GLU A 93 -6.46 -2.83 13.53
C GLU A 93 -5.89 -3.40 12.23
N VAL A 94 -4.69 -3.98 12.32
CA VAL A 94 -4.06 -4.68 11.21
C VAL A 94 -3.80 -6.12 11.65
N TYR A 95 -4.52 -7.04 11.04
CA TYR A 95 -4.36 -8.47 11.20
C TYR A 95 -3.39 -8.96 10.13
N MET A 96 -2.28 -9.54 10.55
CA MET A 96 -1.26 -10.09 9.66
C MET A 96 -1.38 -11.61 9.62
N ARG A 97 -1.48 -12.16 8.42
CA ARG A 97 -1.46 -13.61 8.21
C ARG A 97 -0.05 -14.16 8.44
N ALA A 98 0.08 -15.47 8.56
CA ALA A 98 1.37 -16.13 8.61
C ALA A 98 2.23 -15.88 7.36
N GLY A 99 3.55 -15.80 7.56
CA GLY A 99 4.53 -15.49 6.52
C GLY A 99 4.39 -14.09 5.91
N THR A 100 3.78 -13.15 6.62
CA THR A 100 3.54 -11.78 6.15
C THR A 100 4.57 -10.83 6.73
N ARG A 101 5.04 -9.89 5.91
CA ARG A 101 5.91 -8.80 6.33
C ARG A 101 5.47 -7.46 5.78
N GLY A 102 5.79 -6.41 6.50
CA GLY A 102 5.59 -5.03 6.05
C GLY A 102 6.14 -4.04 7.07
N ARG A 103 5.98 -2.76 6.78
CA ARG A 103 6.51 -1.66 7.57
C ARG A 103 5.40 -0.92 8.29
N VAL A 104 5.62 -0.66 9.58
CA VAL A 104 4.65 -0.03 10.49
C VAL A 104 4.53 1.48 10.20
N GLY A 105 3.33 2.02 10.36
CA GLY A 105 2.92 3.35 9.91
C GLY A 105 1.59 3.24 9.15
N SER A 106 1.44 3.90 8.00
CA SER A 106 0.47 3.43 6.99
C SER A 106 1.07 2.17 6.36
N PHE A 107 0.59 1.00 6.78
CA PHE A 107 1.26 -0.30 6.57
C PHE A 107 1.82 -0.46 5.15
N SER A 108 3.13 -0.38 4.99
CA SER A 108 3.77 -0.26 3.66
C SER A 108 4.71 -1.41 3.34
N GLU A 109 5.13 -1.50 2.07
CA GLU A 109 6.03 -2.55 1.58
C GLU A 109 5.54 -3.98 1.90
N LEU A 110 4.21 -4.16 1.90
CA LEU A 110 3.55 -5.41 2.20
C LEU A 110 3.96 -6.53 1.23
N VAL A 111 4.34 -7.67 1.81
CA VAL A 111 4.40 -8.98 1.16
C VAL A 111 3.73 -10.00 2.09
N GLY A 112 2.80 -10.79 1.56
CA GLY A 112 1.94 -11.69 2.32
C GLY A 112 0.47 -11.26 2.25
N GLU A 113 -0.26 -11.41 3.35
CA GLU A 113 -1.68 -11.06 3.43
C GLU A 113 -1.98 -10.33 4.74
N VAL A 114 -2.66 -9.20 4.64
CA VAL A 114 -3.19 -8.47 5.79
C VAL A 114 -4.68 -8.23 5.62
N PHE A 115 -5.39 -8.24 6.73
CA PHE A 115 -6.75 -7.71 6.83
C PHE A 115 -6.72 -6.50 7.75
N VAL A 116 -7.35 -5.40 7.34
CA VAL A 116 -7.33 -4.16 8.08
C VAL A 116 -8.74 -3.69 8.39
N LYS A 117 -8.96 -3.26 9.64
CA LYS A 117 -10.15 -2.52 10.07
C LYS A 117 -9.74 -1.12 10.42
N ILE A 118 -10.18 -0.14 9.66
CA ILE A 118 -9.65 1.22 9.72
C ILE A 118 -10.61 2.12 10.47
N ARG A 119 -10.05 2.90 11.39
CA ARG A 119 -10.69 4.06 12.02
C ARG A 119 -9.91 5.31 11.59
N GLY A 120 -10.58 6.23 10.91
CA GLY A 120 -9.95 7.41 10.30
C GLY A 120 -9.18 7.08 9.01
N LEU A 121 -8.20 7.91 8.65
CA LEU A 121 -7.41 7.74 7.43
C LEU A 121 -6.30 6.71 7.60
N PHE A 122 -6.25 5.71 6.71
CA PHE A 122 -5.20 4.71 6.69
C PHE A 122 -4.98 4.16 5.29
N ALA A 123 -3.77 3.71 4.99
CA ALA A 123 -3.46 3.07 3.73
C ALA A 123 -2.57 1.85 3.93
N VAL A 124 -2.88 0.80 3.19
CA VAL A 124 -1.99 -0.34 2.99
C VAL A 124 -1.29 -0.17 1.65
N GLN A 125 0.04 -0.26 1.65
CA GLN A 125 0.87 -0.11 0.47
C GLN A 125 1.66 -1.40 0.25
N THR A 126 1.61 -1.90 -0.97
CA THR A 126 2.55 -2.91 -1.45
C THR A 126 3.75 -2.20 -2.08
N THR A 127 4.65 -2.92 -2.74
CA THR A 127 5.69 -2.33 -3.59
C THR A 127 5.12 -1.56 -4.80
N PHE A 128 3.83 -1.71 -5.12
CA PHE A 128 3.28 -1.27 -6.40
C PHE A 128 1.97 -0.51 -6.32
N VAL A 129 1.14 -0.84 -5.34
CA VAL A 129 -0.20 -0.27 -5.19
C VAL A 129 -0.42 0.24 -3.79
N LYS A 130 -1.23 1.30 -3.70
CA LYS A 130 -1.75 1.87 -2.48
C LYS A 130 -3.25 1.62 -2.43
N ALA A 131 -3.71 0.91 -1.41
CA ALA A 131 -5.10 0.83 -1.01
C ALA A 131 -5.31 1.84 0.12
N GLY A 132 -5.84 3.01 -0.19
CA GLY A 132 -6.15 4.06 0.79
C GLY A 132 -7.63 4.07 1.11
N ALA A 133 -7.98 4.24 2.38
CA ALA A 133 -9.38 4.27 2.77
C ALA A 133 -9.62 5.01 4.09
N GLU A 134 -10.89 5.29 4.36
CA GLU A 134 -11.36 5.91 5.59
C GLU A 134 -12.54 5.10 6.14
N GLY A 135 -12.45 4.63 7.39
CA GLY A 135 -13.56 3.93 8.03
C GLY A 135 -13.99 2.63 7.34
N THR A 136 -13.04 1.80 6.88
CA THR A 136 -13.32 0.62 6.04
C THR A 136 -12.71 -0.66 6.58
N ALA A 137 -13.20 -1.80 6.10
CA ALA A 137 -12.59 -3.11 6.32
C ALA A 137 -12.24 -3.76 4.98
N TYR A 138 -10.98 -4.15 4.80
CA TYR A 138 -10.52 -4.80 3.57
C TYR A 138 -9.30 -5.70 3.78
N SER A 139 -9.11 -6.64 2.86
CA SER A 139 -7.92 -7.48 2.76
C SER A 139 -7.00 -7.00 1.64
N VAL A 140 -5.70 -7.06 1.87
CA VAL A 140 -4.67 -6.89 0.83
C VAL A 140 -3.75 -8.09 0.87
N ARG A 141 -3.64 -8.76 -0.27
CA ARG A 141 -2.67 -9.83 -0.51
C ARG A 141 -1.68 -9.38 -1.57
N ALA A 142 -0.40 -9.59 -1.32
CA ALA A 142 0.67 -9.19 -2.22
C ALA A 142 1.80 -10.20 -2.24
N THR A 143 2.32 -10.48 -3.42
CA THR A 143 3.48 -11.37 -3.60
C THR A 143 4.74 -10.56 -3.83
N GLN A 144 5.91 -11.17 -3.60
CA GLN A 144 7.19 -10.54 -3.94
C GLN A 144 7.34 -10.28 -5.45
N ALA A 145 6.65 -11.06 -6.29
CA ALA A 145 6.60 -10.86 -7.75
C ALA A 145 5.70 -9.68 -8.18
N GLY A 146 4.97 -9.06 -7.24
CA GLY A 146 4.12 -7.90 -7.49
C GLY A 146 2.69 -8.19 -7.88
N ASP A 147 2.28 -9.46 -7.94
CA ASP A 147 0.86 -9.81 -8.01
C ASP A 147 0.18 -9.37 -6.72
N TYR A 148 -0.96 -8.68 -6.84
CA TYR A 148 -1.74 -8.21 -5.69
C TYR A 148 -3.24 -8.48 -5.87
N ALA A 149 -3.94 -8.54 -4.73
CA ALA A 149 -5.39 -8.61 -4.62
C ALA A 149 -5.86 -7.75 -3.46
N VAL A 150 -6.88 -6.93 -3.70
CA VAL A 150 -7.56 -6.12 -2.69
C VAL A 150 -9.02 -6.52 -2.68
N VAL A 151 -9.55 -6.94 -1.54
CA VAL A 151 -10.95 -7.37 -1.36
C VAL A 151 -11.58 -6.50 -0.29
N VAL A 152 -12.68 -5.81 -0.63
CA VAL A 152 -13.35 -4.86 0.27
C VAL A 152 -14.53 -5.54 0.95
N PHE A 153 -14.54 -5.55 2.28
CA PHE A 153 -15.60 -6.14 3.09
C PHE A 153 -16.61 -5.08 3.54
N ASP A 154 -16.13 -3.88 3.88
CA ASP A 154 -16.97 -2.77 4.31
C ASP A 154 -16.40 -1.43 3.84
N GLY A 155 -17.29 -0.48 3.53
CA GLY A 155 -16.98 0.86 3.04
C GLY A 155 -16.42 0.90 1.62
N THR A 156 -15.47 1.81 1.37
CA THR A 156 -14.88 2.06 0.04
C THR A 156 -13.37 2.23 0.10
N VAL A 157 -12.65 1.53 -0.78
CA VAL A 157 -11.19 1.64 -0.92
C VAL A 157 -10.83 2.35 -2.22
N ARG A 158 -9.95 3.35 -2.13
CA ARG A 158 -9.29 3.95 -3.29
C ARG A 158 -8.00 3.19 -3.57
N LEU A 159 -8.00 2.40 -4.64
CA LEU A 159 -6.86 1.66 -5.14
C LEU A 159 -6.12 2.49 -6.19
N SER A 160 -4.83 2.75 -5.99
CA SER A 160 -4.01 3.49 -6.96
C SER A 160 -2.64 2.85 -7.15
N SER A 161 -2.06 3.01 -8.34
CA SER A 161 -0.66 2.69 -8.58
C SER A 161 0.23 3.67 -7.80
N LEU A 162 1.26 3.19 -7.10
CA LEU A 162 2.29 4.05 -6.49
C LEU A 162 3.13 4.80 -7.52
N ALA A 163 3.26 4.23 -8.72
CA ALA A 163 3.97 4.83 -9.85
C ALA A 163 3.08 5.64 -10.80
N ASP A 164 1.81 5.89 -10.42
CA ASP A 164 0.82 6.52 -11.30
C ASP A 164 0.70 5.87 -12.70
N ALA A 165 0.94 4.55 -12.79
CA ALA A 165 0.89 3.80 -14.04
C ALA A 165 -0.54 3.67 -14.60
N TRP A 166 -1.55 3.86 -13.75
CA TRP A 166 -2.96 3.88 -14.11
C TRP A 166 -3.75 4.75 -13.12
N PRO A 167 -4.89 5.34 -13.56
CA PRO A 167 -5.73 6.19 -12.71
C PRO A 167 -6.29 5.43 -11.50
N ALA A 168 -6.52 6.13 -10.39
CA ALA A 168 -7.09 5.52 -9.20
C ALA A 168 -8.48 4.90 -9.47
N LEU A 169 -8.66 3.69 -8.97
CA LEU A 169 -9.88 2.90 -9.04
C LEU A 169 -10.56 2.87 -7.67
N THR A 170 -11.87 3.08 -7.64
CA THR A 170 -12.67 2.99 -6.42
C THR A 170 -13.30 1.60 -6.31
N LEU A 171 -13.08 0.94 -5.17
CA LEU A 171 -13.61 -0.39 -4.87
C LEU A 171 -14.63 -0.28 -3.72
N PRO A 172 -15.94 -0.43 -3.97
CA PRO A 172 -16.94 -0.48 -2.92
C PRO A 172 -16.97 -1.85 -2.22
N ALA A 173 -17.67 -1.95 -1.10
CA ALA A 173 -17.88 -3.20 -0.38
C ALA A 173 -18.39 -4.33 -1.28
N GLY A 174 -17.90 -5.55 -1.06
CA GLY A 174 -18.22 -6.73 -1.87
C GLY A 174 -17.51 -6.76 -3.23
N THR A 175 -16.56 -5.86 -3.49
CA THR A 175 -15.75 -5.87 -4.71
C THR A 175 -14.29 -6.21 -4.46
N MET A 176 -13.62 -6.57 -5.54
CA MET A 176 -12.21 -6.90 -5.58
C MET A 176 -11.52 -6.17 -6.73
N GLY A 177 -10.31 -5.70 -6.49
CA GLY A 177 -9.35 -5.31 -7.51
C GLY A 177 -8.12 -6.21 -7.40
N ALA A 178 -7.78 -6.92 -8.47
CA ALA A 178 -6.62 -7.79 -8.49
C ALA A 178 -5.86 -7.61 -9.80
N GLY A 179 -4.55 -7.80 -9.75
CA GLY A 179 -3.74 -7.67 -10.94
C GLY A 179 -2.27 -7.53 -10.65
N ARG A 180 -1.61 -6.83 -11.57
CA ARG A 180 -0.17 -6.58 -11.60
C ARG A 180 0.09 -5.09 -11.72
N PRO A 181 1.30 -4.63 -11.38
CA PRO A 181 1.62 -3.20 -11.35
C PRO A 181 1.46 -2.52 -12.71
N GLN A 182 1.66 -3.29 -13.79
CA GLN A 182 1.79 -2.82 -15.16
C GLN A 182 0.44 -2.58 -15.87
N ALA A 183 -0.66 -3.13 -15.35
CA ALA A 183 -1.97 -3.03 -15.98
C ALA A 183 -3.00 -2.53 -14.98
N PRO A 184 -3.95 -1.68 -15.40
CA PRO A 184 -5.02 -1.24 -14.51
C PRO A 184 -5.82 -2.46 -14.04
N PRO A 185 -6.05 -2.62 -12.72
CA PRO A 185 -6.98 -3.62 -12.24
C PRO A 185 -8.39 -3.27 -12.69
N GLN A 186 -9.25 -4.27 -12.81
CA GLN A 186 -10.69 -4.06 -12.97
C GLN A 186 -11.37 -4.28 -11.62
N ALA A 187 -12.34 -3.42 -11.31
CA ALA A 187 -13.25 -3.66 -10.20
C ALA A 187 -14.23 -4.76 -10.63
N ARG A 188 -14.26 -5.86 -9.87
CA ARG A 188 -15.18 -6.97 -10.11
C ARG A 188 -15.84 -7.37 -8.78
N PRO A 189 -17.02 -8.02 -8.80
CA PRO A 189 -17.56 -8.65 -7.61
C PRO A 189 -16.52 -9.57 -6.97
N ALA A 190 -16.36 -9.48 -5.66
CA ALA A 190 -15.44 -10.35 -4.92
C ALA A 190 -15.98 -11.78 -5.00
N PRO A 191 -15.17 -12.74 -5.48
CA PRO A 191 -15.60 -14.13 -5.51
C PRO A 191 -15.91 -14.65 -4.10
N PRO A 192 -16.97 -15.46 -3.90
CA PRO A 192 -17.32 -16.00 -2.59
C PRO A 192 -16.17 -16.72 -1.89
N GLU A 193 -15.32 -17.41 -2.66
CA GLU A 193 -14.14 -18.11 -2.16
C GLU A 193 -13.09 -17.16 -1.57
N GLU A 194 -12.88 -15.97 -2.15
CA GLU A 194 -11.93 -14.98 -1.62
C GLU A 194 -12.45 -14.37 -0.32
N LEU A 195 -13.75 -14.09 -0.26
CA LEU A 195 -14.39 -13.61 0.97
C LEU A 195 -14.34 -14.67 2.08
N ALA A 196 -14.62 -15.93 1.76
CA ALA A 196 -14.54 -17.05 2.69
C ALA A 196 -13.11 -17.31 3.15
N HIS A 197 -12.13 -17.23 2.24
CA HIS A 197 -10.71 -17.38 2.55
C HIS A 197 -10.26 -16.39 3.62
N THR A 198 -10.55 -15.10 3.46
CA THR A 198 -10.16 -14.10 4.47
C THR A 198 -10.94 -14.29 5.78
N ARG A 199 -12.25 -14.54 5.72
CA ARG A 199 -13.05 -14.77 6.94
C ARG A 199 -12.53 -15.96 7.76
N ALA A 200 -12.17 -17.05 7.10
CA ALA A 200 -11.72 -18.28 7.75
C ALA A 200 -10.52 -18.09 8.69
N TRP A 201 -9.66 -17.11 8.43
CA TRP A 201 -8.50 -16.83 9.28
C TRP A 201 -8.65 -15.58 10.16
N VAL A 202 -9.47 -14.61 9.75
CA VAL A 202 -9.74 -13.40 10.53
C VAL A 202 -10.72 -13.67 11.69
N GLU A 203 -11.79 -14.44 11.47
CA GLU A 203 -12.79 -14.70 12.51
C GLU A 203 -12.22 -15.42 13.75
N PRO A 204 -11.33 -16.43 13.62
CA PRO A 204 -10.64 -16.99 14.78
C PRO A 204 -9.75 -15.96 15.49
N MET A 205 -9.04 -15.12 14.74
CA MET A 205 -8.21 -14.04 15.32
C MET A 205 -9.05 -13.08 16.16
N GLU A 206 -10.18 -12.60 15.63
CA GLU A 206 -11.08 -11.68 16.34
C GLU A 206 -11.69 -12.28 17.60
N ARG A 207 -11.99 -13.57 17.56
CA ARG A 207 -12.51 -14.32 18.72
C ARG A 207 -11.47 -14.46 19.82
N LEU A 208 -10.22 -14.72 19.45
CA LEU A 208 -9.11 -14.92 20.38
C LEU A 208 -8.54 -13.61 20.92
N LEU A 209 -8.59 -12.54 20.12
CA LEU A 209 -8.00 -11.23 20.39
C LEU A 209 -9.08 -10.14 20.28
N PRO A 210 -10.09 -10.15 21.17
CA PRO A 210 -11.21 -9.22 21.07
C PRO A 210 -10.73 -7.77 21.16
N ALA A 211 -11.40 -6.88 20.42
CA ALA A 211 -11.18 -5.45 20.54
C ALA A 211 -11.34 -4.99 22.00
N PRO A 212 -10.45 -4.11 22.51
CA PRO A 212 -10.73 -3.38 23.73
C PRO A 212 -12.10 -2.74 23.59
N ARG A 213 -12.98 -2.92 24.59
CA ARG A 213 -14.34 -2.37 24.56
C ARG A 213 -14.24 -0.83 24.53
N SER A 214 -14.24 -0.26 23.33
CA SER A 214 -14.35 1.18 23.13
C SER A 214 -15.83 1.53 23.01
N SER A 215 -16.30 2.42 23.88
CA SER A 215 -17.62 3.03 23.80
C SER A 215 -17.87 3.59 22.40
N SER A 216 -18.99 3.20 21.81
CA SER A 216 -19.45 3.67 20.50
C SER A 216 -19.55 5.19 20.45
N LEU A 217 -18.83 5.81 19.52
CA LEU A 217 -19.10 7.18 19.06
C LEU A 217 -19.41 7.10 17.56
N GLY A 218 -20.51 7.76 17.19
CA GLY A 218 -21.24 7.61 15.93
C GLY A 218 -20.53 8.11 14.67
N PRO A 219 -21.24 8.08 13.52
CA PRO A 219 -20.65 8.26 12.20
C PRO A 219 -20.28 9.72 11.96
N ALA A 220 -19.02 9.97 11.59
CA ALA A 220 -18.54 11.29 11.19
C ALA A 220 -18.15 11.29 9.70
N LEU A 221 -19.00 11.96 8.93
CA LEU A 221 -18.74 12.87 7.80
C LEU A 221 -17.83 12.42 6.63
N ALA A 222 -18.48 12.36 5.46
CA ALA A 222 -17.87 12.32 4.14
C ALA A 222 -17.24 13.68 3.76
N VAL A 223 -16.03 13.64 3.22
CA VAL A 223 -15.44 14.77 2.48
C VAL A 223 -15.37 14.40 0.99
N ALA A 224 -16.06 15.21 0.18
CA ALA A 224 -16.19 15.05 -1.25
C ALA A 224 -15.05 15.70 -2.03
N ALA A 225 -14.65 15.00 -3.09
CA ALA A 225 -14.23 15.43 -4.43
C ALA A 225 -13.12 16.49 -4.63
N LEU A 226 -12.11 16.09 -5.40
CA LEU A 226 -11.34 16.98 -6.25
C LEU A 226 -11.17 16.35 -7.64
N VAL A 227 -11.76 16.97 -8.67
CA VAL A 227 -11.45 16.73 -10.10
C VAL A 227 -11.58 18.05 -10.87
N ALA A 228 -10.52 18.42 -11.60
CA ALA A 228 -10.56 18.90 -13.00
C ALA A 228 -9.10 18.96 -13.51
N ILE A 229 -8.70 18.07 -14.43
CA ILE A 229 -8.61 18.23 -15.90
C ILE A 229 -7.50 19.20 -16.34
N VAL A 230 -6.47 18.65 -16.99
CA VAL A 230 -5.71 19.36 -18.04
C VAL A 230 -5.82 18.52 -19.29
N ALA A 231 -6.50 19.04 -20.30
CA ALA A 231 -6.54 18.48 -21.65
C ALA A 231 -5.90 19.47 -22.64
N ALA A 232 -4.94 18.91 -23.38
CA ALA A 232 -4.45 19.21 -24.73
C ALA A 232 -4.52 20.63 -25.32
N SER A 233 -3.39 21.02 -25.90
CA SER A 233 -3.35 21.84 -27.12
C SER A 233 -2.52 21.10 -28.18
N ALA A 234 -3.18 20.72 -29.27
CA ALA A 234 -2.54 20.35 -30.53
C ALA A 234 -2.58 21.57 -31.46
N SER A 235 -1.45 21.86 -32.08
CA SER A 235 -1.33 22.80 -33.20
C SER A 235 -0.50 22.12 -34.27
N GLY A 236 -1.05 22.03 -35.48
CA GLY A 236 -0.38 21.46 -36.64
C GLY A 236 0.88 22.24 -37.00
N SER A 237 1.96 21.52 -37.23
CA SER A 237 3.16 21.93 -37.95
C SER A 237 3.95 20.66 -38.30
N ASP A 238 5.00 20.74 -39.12
CA ASP A 238 5.91 19.65 -39.54
C ASP A 238 6.69 18.99 -38.37
N ASP A 239 6.00 18.65 -37.29
CA ASP A 239 6.57 18.17 -36.04
C ASP A 239 6.53 16.65 -35.98
N LEU A 240 7.64 16.06 -35.50
CA LEU A 240 7.74 14.63 -35.25
C LEU A 240 6.61 14.15 -34.35
N ALA A 241 6.01 13.00 -34.68
CA ALA A 241 5.02 12.35 -33.82
C ALA A 241 5.67 11.74 -32.56
N ALA A 242 4.89 11.58 -31.49
CA ALA A 242 5.34 10.85 -30.30
C ALA A 242 5.59 9.37 -30.66
N PRO A 243 6.71 8.76 -30.23
CA PRO A 243 6.91 7.31 -30.37
C PRO A 243 5.79 6.51 -29.69
N THR A 244 5.33 5.43 -30.32
CA THR A 244 4.25 4.56 -29.82
C THR A 244 4.67 3.09 -29.80
N GLY A 245 3.85 2.22 -29.22
CA GLY A 245 4.10 0.77 -29.21
C GLY A 245 5.32 0.36 -28.36
N LEU A 246 5.57 1.08 -27.27
CA LEU A 246 6.66 0.79 -26.35
C LEU A 246 6.47 -0.59 -25.72
N ALA A 247 7.40 -1.51 -26.00
CA ALA A 247 7.39 -2.86 -25.47
C ALA A 247 8.82 -3.42 -25.48
N PRO A 248 9.15 -4.42 -24.65
CA PRO A 248 10.36 -5.20 -24.86
C PRO A 248 10.34 -5.89 -26.24
N ALA A 249 11.47 -5.94 -26.92
CA ALA A 249 11.60 -6.65 -28.19
C ALA A 249 11.20 -8.13 -28.00
N GLY A 250 10.28 -8.61 -28.85
CA GLY A 250 9.74 -9.97 -28.78
C GLY A 250 8.51 -10.14 -27.87
N ALA A 251 8.04 -9.09 -27.18
CA ALA A 251 6.76 -9.13 -26.48
C ALA A 251 5.60 -8.96 -27.46
N THR A 252 4.68 -9.94 -27.53
CA THR A 252 3.40 -9.75 -28.22
C THR A 252 2.46 -8.88 -27.36
N PRO A 253 1.47 -8.18 -27.94
CA PRO A 253 0.54 -7.31 -27.19
C PRO A 253 -0.23 -8.03 -26.05
N GLN A 254 -0.34 -9.36 -26.12
CA GLN A 254 -0.98 -10.21 -25.11
C GLN A 254 0.00 -10.80 -24.09
N GLN A 255 1.30 -10.72 -24.35
CA GLN A 255 2.33 -11.27 -23.49
C GLN A 255 2.96 -10.12 -22.71
N ALA A 256 2.26 -9.74 -21.63
CA ALA A 256 2.75 -8.77 -20.67
C ALA A 256 4.21 -9.09 -20.31
N ALA A 257 5.08 -8.15 -20.66
CA ALA A 257 6.53 -8.13 -20.54
C ALA A 257 7.07 -8.73 -19.23
N ARG A 258 7.19 -10.06 -19.18
CA ARG A 258 7.97 -10.80 -18.18
C ARG A 258 9.20 -11.38 -18.87
N PRO A 259 10.26 -10.58 -19.11
CA PRO A 259 11.54 -11.16 -19.45
C PRO A 259 11.98 -12.04 -18.25
N ARG A 260 12.35 -13.30 -18.51
CA ARG A 260 12.82 -14.23 -17.45
C ARG A 260 14.09 -13.69 -16.76
N SER A 261 14.85 -12.86 -17.46
CA SER A 261 15.97 -12.10 -16.95
C SER A 261 16.09 -10.78 -17.72
N CYS A 262 16.58 -9.73 -17.06
CA CYS A 262 16.89 -8.46 -17.72
C CYS A 262 18.32 -8.38 -18.27
N THR A 263 19.07 -9.49 -18.28
CA THR A 263 20.46 -9.52 -18.73
C THR A 263 20.63 -9.15 -20.20
N SER A 264 19.60 -9.34 -21.02
CA SER A 264 19.57 -9.02 -22.45
C SER A 264 18.28 -8.29 -22.86
N LEU A 265 17.67 -7.53 -21.94
CA LEU A 265 16.42 -6.83 -22.24
C LEU A 265 16.65 -5.77 -23.32
N VAL A 266 15.89 -5.83 -24.40
CA VAL A 266 15.86 -4.80 -25.44
C VAL A 266 14.53 -4.09 -25.34
N LEU A 267 14.54 -2.77 -25.16
CA LEU A 267 13.35 -1.93 -25.27
C LEU A 267 13.14 -1.57 -26.74
N ALA A 268 11.93 -1.68 -27.25
CA ALA A 268 11.59 -1.39 -28.65
C ALA A 268 10.34 -0.49 -28.73
N TRP A 269 10.25 0.26 -29.82
CA TRP A 269 9.12 1.12 -30.14
C TRP A 269 8.91 1.17 -31.65
N ARG A 270 7.77 1.70 -32.09
CA ARG A 270 7.54 1.93 -33.52
C ARG A 270 8.40 3.09 -34.02
N PRO A 271 9.12 2.95 -35.15
CA PRO A 271 9.82 4.06 -35.77
C PRO A 271 8.89 5.24 -36.04
N VAL A 272 9.45 6.45 -36.00
CA VAL A 272 8.77 7.72 -36.29
C VAL A 272 9.39 8.27 -37.56
N ASP A 273 8.57 8.54 -38.58
CA ASP A 273 9.03 9.11 -39.85
C ASP A 273 9.70 10.46 -39.61
N GLY A 274 10.85 10.68 -40.25
CA GLY A 274 11.67 11.89 -40.08
C GLY A 274 12.58 11.90 -38.83
N ALA A 275 12.48 10.91 -37.94
CA ALA A 275 13.37 10.79 -36.80
C ALA A 275 14.77 10.30 -37.21
N ARG A 276 15.82 10.98 -36.73
CA ARG A 276 17.23 10.60 -36.92
C ARG A 276 17.79 9.86 -35.72
N ASP A 277 17.37 10.24 -34.52
CA ASP A 277 17.71 9.55 -33.29
C ASP A 277 16.56 9.61 -32.27
N TYR A 278 16.71 8.81 -31.23
CA TYR A 278 15.77 8.67 -30.14
C TYR A 278 16.50 8.84 -28.82
N VAL A 279 15.89 9.60 -27.92
CA VAL A 279 16.31 9.73 -26.53
C VAL A 279 15.40 8.89 -25.67
N VAL A 280 15.98 7.92 -24.98
CA VAL A 280 15.29 7.02 -24.06
C VAL A 280 15.67 7.40 -22.65
N THR A 281 14.70 7.80 -21.86
CA THR A 281 14.89 8.12 -20.44
C THR A 281 14.40 6.95 -19.61
N LEU A 282 15.26 6.42 -18.74
CA LEU A 282 14.96 5.29 -17.87
C LEU A 282 15.08 5.68 -16.40
N GLN A 283 14.02 5.51 -15.63
CA GLN A 283 13.97 5.87 -14.22
C GLN A 283 13.68 4.63 -13.37
N SER A 284 14.56 4.34 -12.40
CA SER A 284 14.26 3.32 -11.39
C SER A 284 13.16 3.83 -10.46
N LEU A 285 12.12 3.02 -10.27
CA LEU A 285 10.99 3.35 -9.40
C LEU A 285 11.06 2.66 -8.04
N ASN A 286 11.86 1.59 -7.90
CA ASN A 286 11.96 0.79 -6.68
C ASN A 286 13.41 0.35 -6.46
N ALA A 287 14.28 1.26 -6.02
CA ALA A 287 15.56 0.85 -5.45
C ALA A 287 15.31 0.28 -4.03
N PRO A 288 15.78 -0.93 -3.68
CA PRO A 288 15.70 -1.45 -2.32
C PRO A 288 16.47 -0.52 -1.37
N ALA A 289 16.06 -0.43 -0.10
CA ALA A 289 16.65 0.48 0.89
C ALA A 289 18.18 0.39 1.02
N ARG A 290 18.78 -0.79 0.76
CA ARG A 290 20.23 -1.01 0.75
C ARG A 290 20.95 -0.28 -0.41
N ALA A 291 20.22 0.02 -1.48
CA ALA A 291 20.63 0.88 -2.58
C ALA A 291 20.07 2.30 -2.44
N ALA A 292 19.11 2.59 -1.55
CA ALA A 292 18.49 3.91 -1.39
C ALA A 292 19.45 4.98 -0.87
N ALA A 293 20.47 4.62 -0.09
CA ALA A 293 21.56 5.55 0.28
C ALA A 293 22.41 5.98 -0.94
N ALA A 294 22.44 5.17 -2.01
CA ALA A 294 23.04 5.52 -3.30
C ALA A 294 22.00 6.01 -4.34
N ALA A 295 20.70 5.69 -4.16
CA ALA A 295 19.63 5.92 -5.13
C ALA A 295 18.72 7.10 -4.79
N ALA A 296 18.86 7.71 -3.61
CA ALA A 296 18.31 9.06 -3.34
C ALA A 296 18.86 10.11 -4.34
N ALA A 297 19.88 9.75 -5.13
CA ALA A 297 20.39 10.49 -6.26
C ALA A 297 20.60 9.61 -7.52
N ALA A 298 19.86 8.51 -7.72
CA ALA A 298 19.99 7.75 -8.97
C ALA A 298 19.34 8.55 -10.12
N PRO A 299 20.13 9.14 -11.04
CA PRO A 299 19.57 9.96 -12.10
C PRO A 299 18.77 9.07 -13.05
N ALA A 300 17.68 9.61 -13.59
CA ALA A 300 17.08 9.04 -14.77
C ALA A 300 18.19 8.84 -15.82
N THR A 301 18.46 7.58 -16.17
CA THR A 301 19.51 7.27 -17.13
C THR A 301 18.97 7.59 -18.50
N THR A 302 19.55 8.59 -19.14
CA THR A 302 19.18 8.99 -20.49
C THR A 302 20.16 8.36 -21.48
N ARG A 303 19.65 7.71 -22.52
CA ARG A 303 20.45 7.10 -23.59
C ARG A 303 19.93 7.53 -24.94
N THR A 304 20.84 7.86 -25.85
CA THR A 304 20.51 8.17 -27.24
C THR A 304 20.81 6.98 -28.14
N THR A 305 19.91 6.65 -29.06
CA THR A 305 20.11 5.58 -30.06
C THR A 305 19.52 6.01 -31.41
N ARG A 306 20.12 5.55 -32.51
CA ARG A 306 19.58 5.77 -33.87
C ARG A 306 18.60 4.68 -34.30
N SER A 307 18.54 3.58 -33.55
CA SER A 307 17.63 2.48 -33.82
C SER A 307 16.34 2.66 -33.02
N ALA A 308 15.22 2.14 -33.52
CA ALA A 308 13.95 2.09 -32.78
C ALA A 308 13.95 1.04 -31.64
N SER A 309 15.13 0.79 -31.08
CA SER A 309 15.39 -0.15 -30.01
C SER A 309 16.62 0.24 -29.20
N LEU A 310 16.62 -0.08 -27.91
CA LEU A 310 17.73 0.14 -26.99
C LEU A 310 18.00 -1.11 -26.16
N GLY A 311 19.23 -1.62 -26.22
CA GLY A 311 19.72 -2.65 -25.31
C GLY A 311 19.95 -2.09 -23.91
N MET A 312 19.40 -2.78 -22.91
CA MET A 312 19.52 -2.40 -21.52
C MET A 312 20.85 -2.88 -20.92
N PRO A 313 21.48 -2.12 -20.01
CA PRO A 313 22.63 -2.62 -19.28
C PRO A 313 22.25 -3.85 -18.45
N ALA A 314 23.18 -4.80 -18.32
CA ALA A 314 23.00 -5.94 -17.44
C ALA A 314 22.91 -5.49 -15.96
N GLY A 315 22.28 -6.32 -15.11
CA GLY A 315 22.21 -6.08 -13.68
C GLY A 315 21.09 -5.12 -13.22
N LEU A 316 20.11 -4.83 -14.08
CA LEU A 316 18.90 -4.12 -13.67
C LEU A 316 17.99 -5.03 -12.86
N TYR A 317 17.45 -4.49 -11.77
CA TYR A 317 16.53 -5.18 -10.88
C TYR A 317 15.47 -4.20 -10.38
N GLY A 318 14.24 -4.68 -10.24
CA GLY A 318 13.12 -3.85 -9.79
C GLY A 318 12.31 -3.24 -10.93
N LEU A 319 11.48 -2.25 -10.59
CA LEU A 319 10.56 -1.61 -11.53
C LEU A 319 11.20 -0.36 -12.13
N TYR A 320 11.11 -0.22 -13.45
CA TYR A 320 11.59 0.94 -14.18
C TYR A 320 10.44 1.58 -14.96
N ARG A 321 10.42 2.91 -14.96
CA ARG A 321 9.61 3.74 -15.87
C ARG A 321 10.49 4.22 -16.99
N TRP A 322 10.00 4.20 -18.22
CA TRP A 322 10.74 4.68 -19.37
C TRP A 322 9.86 5.38 -20.39
N HIS A 323 10.45 6.34 -21.11
CA HIS A 323 9.79 7.01 -22.22
C HIS A 323 10.82 7.30 -23.32
N VAL A 324 10.33 7.50 -24.53
CA VAL A 324 11.15 7.75 -25.72
C VAL A 324 10.73 9.07 -26.35
N GLN A 325 11.71 9.85 -26.78
CA GLN A 325 11.51 11.08 -27.53
C GLN A 325 12.27 10.98 -28.85
N ALA A 326 11.58 11.21 -29.97
CA ALA A 326 12.23 11.26 -31.29
C ALA A 326 12.88 12.63 -31.51
N ARG A 327 14.02 12.66 -32.22
CA ARG A 327 14.65 13.90 -32.68
C ARG A 327 14.92 13.86 -34.17
N ASP A 328 14.78 15.01 -34.83
CA ASP A 328 14.98 15.13 -36.27
C ASP A 328 16.47 15.29 -36.62
N ALA A 329 16.77 15.48 -37.90
CA ALA A 329 18.15 15.68 -38.35
C ALA A 329 18.83 16.95 -37.81
N ARG A 330 18.04 17.94 -37.38
CA ARG A 330 18.46 19.23 -36.82
C ARG A 330 18.55 19.18 -35.28
N GLY A 331 18.21 18.03 -34.67
CA GLY A 331 18.18 17.85 -33.22
C GLY A 331 16.93 18.41 -32.54
N LYS A 332 15.91 18.85 -33.31
CA LYS A 332 14.61 19.27 -32.76
C LYS A 332 13.90 18.04 -32.21
N ALA A 333 13.49 18.09 -30.95
CA ALA A 333 12.83 16.99 -30.29
C ALA A 333 11.30 17.07 -30.46
N GLY A 334 10.68 15.96 -30.83
CA GLY A 334 9.21 15.81 -30.83
C GLY A 334 8.66 15.62 -29.40
N PRO A 335 7.33 15.43 -29.25
CA PRO A 335 6.74 15.07 -27.96
C PRO A 335 7.26 13.70 -27.48
N ALA A 336 7.39 13.56 -26.16
CA ALA A 336 7.75 12.28 -25.56
C ALA A 336 6.58 11.28 -25.66
N SER A 337 6.91 10.00 -25.75
CA SER A 337 5.93 8.91 -25.66
C SER A 337 5.22 8.92 -24.31
N ALA A 338 4.04 8.31 -24.24
CA ALA A 338 3.48 7.89 -22.96
C ALA A 338 4.51 7.00 -22.22
N PRO A 339 4.66 7.15 -20.90
CA PRO A 339 5.60 6.35 -20.14
C PRO A 339 5.18 4.88 -20.13
N ALA A 340 6.12 4.00 -20.40
CA ALA A 340 5.98 2.56 -20.25
C ALA A 340 6.72 2.08 -18.99
N HIS A 341 6.37 0.88 -18.53
CA HIS A 341 6.97 0.29 -17.35
C HIS A 341 7.54 -1.09 -17.68
N VAL A 342 8.67 -1.43 -17.07
CA VAL A 342 9.25 -2.76 -17.15
C VAL A 342 9.71 -3.22 -15.77
N TYR A 343 9.41 -4.46 -15.44
CA TYR A 343 9.88 -5.09 -14.21
C TYR A 343 11.00 -6.07 -14.54
N CYS A 344 12.13 -5.90 -13.87
CA CYS A 344 13.27 -6.79 -13.94
C CYS A 344 13.30 -7.66 -12.69
N PRO A 345 12.98 -8.97 -12.80
CA PRO A 345 13.20 -9.89 -11.69
C PRO A 345 14.71 -9.95 -11.42
N GLY A 346 15.08 -9.72 -10.16
CA GLY A 346 16.46 -9.88 -9.67
C GLY A 346 16.78 -11.33 -9.38
#